data_AF-S3BB21-F1
#
_entry.id   AF-S3BB21-F1
#
_cell.length_a   1.000
_cell.length_b   1.000
_cell.length_c   1.000
_cell.angle_alpha   90.00
_cell.angle_beta   90.00
_cell.angle_gamma   90.00
#
_symmetry.space_group_name_H-M   'P 1'
#
loop_
_entity.id
_entity.type
_entity.pdbx_description
1 polymer ?
#
loop_
_entity_poly.entity_id
_entity_poly.type
_entity_poly.pdbx_seq_one_letter_code
_entity_poly.pdbx_strand_id
1 'polypeptide(L)'
;MAQTDEVEHLLRARRALRSRCTVELQCELDVAADGATAEQVEALEHHADASTRDPQFGVAEGCQLGAVDAHRAPIRALDEVDDAGECALSGTALADDAVNLARRDRERHVVDGRNAAEGPGDVFECNHVGGCRGRGWRGFAGLRDASPSHRLCIASAKARYATFHLGAVARRPTHSRVLRRRPDRMGCNPSSTEREIRMPGIVIVGVQWGDEGKGKATDLLGERTDWVVKFNGGNNAGHTVVIGDEKYALHLLPSGILSPGVNAVIGNGVVVDLEVLFAELEALNARGLDTSRLKISANAHVITQYHRTLDKVTERFLGKRMIGTTGRGIGPTYADKINRVGIRIQDLFDENILRQKVEGALDQKNHLLVKVFNRRAITVDEVVDDLLSYVERLRPMVCDTGLLLSRALDAGDVVVFEGGQATMLDVDHGTYPFVTSSSATAGGASTGSGVGPNRLDRIVGIVKAYTTRVGSGPFPTELFDDKGEWLRKRGFEFGTTTGRPRRVGWYDAPITRYATRINGITDLVLTKLDILTGLEQIPVCVAYDVDGERFDEVPVNQSDFHHATPIFEYFPGWQDDISGARSFEDLPVPAQEYVLALEAMSGTRISVIGVGPARDAVIVRHDLVD
;
A
#
# COMPACT_ATOMS: atom_id res chain seq x y z
N MET A 1 66.73 -12.30 34.49
CA MET A 1 66.80 -10.94 33.90
C MET A 1 66.48 -11.11 32.41
N ALA A 2 65.30 -10.80 31.87
CA ALA A 2 64.39 -9.71 32.17
C ALA A 2 63.01 -10.23 32.66
N GLN A 3 62.83 -10.22 33.98
CA GLN A 3 61.58 -10.56 34.67
C GLN A 3 61.20 -9.44 35.66
N THR A 4 61.66 -8.21 35.36
CA THR A 4 61.57 -7.06 36.28
C THR A 4 60.88 -5.83 35.67
N ASP A 5 60.52 -5.82 34.38
CA ASP A 5 59.87 -4.66 33.73
C ASP A 5 58.32 -4.76 33.67
N GLU A 6 57.74 -5.95 33.86
CA GLU A 6 56.27 -6.15 33.81
C GLU A 6 55.54 -5.65 35.08
N VAL A 7 56.23 -5.62 36.23
CA VAL A 7 55.63 -5.24 37.52
C VAL A 7 55.53 -3.71 37.65
N GLU A 8 56.39 -2.94 36.99
CA GLU A 8 56.41 -1.47 37.07
C GLU A 8 55.34 -0.81 36.18
N HIS A 9 54.98 -1.46 35.06
CA HIS A 9 53.93 -0.98 34.16
C HIS A 9 52.50 -1.16 34.74
N LEU A 10 52.27 -2.26 35.47
CA LEU A 10 51.01 -2.56 36.17
C LEU A 10 50.74 -1.63 37.37
N LEU A 11 51.78 -1.12 38.03
CA LEU A 11 51.65 -0.20 39.16
C LEU A 11 51.35 1.25 38.75
N ARG A 12 51.76 1.69 37.55
CA ARG A 12 51.39 3.01 37.00
C ARG A 12 49.93 3.06 36.52
N ALA A 13 49.44 1.98 35.92
CA ALA A 13 48.03 1.86 35.52
C ALA A 13 47.06 1.92 36.73
N ARG A 14 47.47 1.35 37.87
CA ARG A 14 46.66 1.32 39.10
C ARG A 14 46.59 2.66 39.86
N ARG A 15 47.50 3.61 39.59
CA ARG A 15 47.53 4.94 40.24
C ARG A 15 46.77 6.02 39.45
N ALA A 16 46.60 5.86 38.14
CA ALA A 16 45.77 6.76 37.32
C ALA A 16 44.26 6.55 37.52
N LEU A 17 43.85 5.35 37.96
CA LEU A 17 42.45 4.97 38.18
C LEU A 17 41.90 5.30 39.59
N ARG A 18 42.68 5.94 40.48
CA ARG A 18 42.29 6.21 41.88
C ARG A 18 42.16 7.69 42.28
N SER A 19 42.21 8.64 41.35
CA SER A 19 42.12 10.08 41.69
C SER A 19 41.06 10.89 40.95
N ARG A 20 40.10 10.26 40.26
CA ARG A 20 38.93 10.96 39.71
C ARG A 20 37.66 10.14 39.91
N CYS A 21 37.17 10.15 41.15
CA CYS A 21 35.78 9.85 41.44
C CYS A 21 35.40 10.52 42.75
N THR A 22 34.89 11.75 42.65
CA THR A 22 33.93 12.31 43.61
C THR A 22 33.24 13.46 42.89
N VAL A 23 31.90 13.40 42.82
CA VAL A 23 30.99 14.29 42.08
C VAL A 23 30.78 13.91 40.60
N GLU A 24 30.28 12.69 40.32
CA GLU A 24 29.44 12.37 39.13
C GLU A 24 28.96 10.90 39.09
N LEU A 25 28.66 10.30 40.25
CA LEU A 25 28.12 8.93 40.32
C LEU A 25 26.97 8.90 41.35
N GLN A 26 25.88 9.59 41.01
CA GLN A 26 24.66 9.57 41.81
C GLN A 26 23.36 9.55 40.98
N CYS A 27 23.40 9.06 39.74
CA CYS A 27 22.18 8.78 38.94
C CYS A 27 22.29 7.54 38.01
N GLU A 28 23.25 6.63 38.22
CA GLU A 28 23.38 5.38 37.43
C GLU A 28 23.52 4.12 38.30
N LEU A 29 22.93 4.12 39.49
CA LEU A 29 22.80 2.94 40.35
C LEU A 29 21.35 2.79 40.80
N ASP A 30 20.48 2.44 39.84
CA ASP A 30 19.14 1.87 40.13
C ASP A 30 18.70 0.82 39.08
N VAL A 31 19.59 0.39 38.20
CA VAL A 31 19.28 -0.65 37.21
C VAL A 31 20.48 -1.60 37.05
N ALA A 32 20.71 -2.45 38.06
CA ALA A 32 21.32 -3.78 37.94
C ALA A 32 21.82 -4.31 39.30
N ALA A 33 20.89 -4.67 40.19
CA ALA A 33 21.11 -5.69 41.22
C ALA A 33 19.77 -6.03 41.87
N ASP A 34 19.05 -7.00 41.30
CA ASP A 34 18.21 -7.93 42.07
C ASP A 34 17.91 -9.14 41.18
N GLY A 35 18.84 -10.09 41.23
CA GLY A 35 18.61 -11.46 40.80
C GLY A 35 18.62 -12.34 42.03
N ALA A 36 17.43 -12.72 42.52
CA ALA A 36 17.08 -14.02 43.11
C ALA A 36 15.84 -13.91 44.01
N THR A 37 14.64 -14.03 43.43
CA THR A 37 13.47 -14.59 44.14
C THR A 37 12.47 -15.18 43.14
N ALA A 38 11.89 -16.31 43.53
CA ALA A 38 11.09 -17.25 42.76
C ALA A 38 10.00 -16.63 41.86
N GLU A 39 10.01 -17.03 40.58
CA GLU A 39 8.94 -16.78 39.63
C GLU A 39 7.67 -17.57 40.02
N GLN A 40 6.60 -16.86 40.37
CA GLN A 40 5.26 -17.42 40.35
C GLN A 40 4.79 -17.53 38.89
N VAL A 41 4.75 -18.76 38.41
CA VAL A 41 4.00 -19.18 37.23
C VAL A 41 2.52 -19.10 37.58
N GLU A 42 1.79 -18.13 37.03
CA GLU A 42 0.33 -18.18 37.02
C GLU A 42 -0.11 -18.94 35.76
N ALA A 43 -0.28 -20.25 35.93
CA ALA A 43 -0.93 -21.12 34.98
C ALA A 43 -2.44 -20.83 35.04
N LEU A 44 -3.01 -20.27 33.96
CA LEU A 44 -4.46 -20.28 33.76
C LEU A 44 -4.84 -21.65 33.18
N GLU A 45 -5.05 -22.61 34.09
CA GLU A 45 -5.73 -23.87 33.81
C GLU A 45 -7.22 -23.58 33.62
N HIS A 46 -7.71 -23.68 32.38
CA HIS A 46 -9.14 -23.84 32.13
C HIS A 46 -9.47 -25.33 32.17
N HIS A 47 -9.90 -25.79 33.35
CA HIS A 47 -10.55 -27.09 33.49
C HIS A 47 -11.97 -27.03 32.93
N ALA A 48 -12.27 -27.97 32.04
CA ALA A 48 -13.60 -28.37 31.64
C ALA A 48 -14.29 -29.07 32.81
N ASP A 49 -15.53 -28.69 33.12
CA ASP A 49 -16.42 -29.54 33.91
C ASP A 49 -17.70 -29.85 33.13
N ALA A 50 -17.79 -31.13 32.80
CA ALA A 50 -18.94 -31.79 32.24
C ALA A 50 -19.97 -32.09 33.34
N SER A 51 -21.23 -31.94 32.95
CA SER A 51 -22.43 -32.27 33.71
C SER A 51 -22.43 -33.68 34.33
N THR A 52 -22.78 -33.78 35.62
CA THR A 52 -23.30 -35.01 36.23
C THR A 52 -24.73 -34.80 36.71
N ARG A 53 -25.60 -35.75 36.30
CA ARG A 53 -27.04 -35.87 36.56
C ARG A 53 -27.35 -36.20 38.04
N ASP A 54 -28.45 -35.61 38.54
CA ASP A 54 -29.59 -36.13 39.36
C ASP A 54 -29.43 -37.36 40.29
N PRO A 55 -30.30 -37.63 41.32
CA PRO A 55 -31.71 -37.18 41.48
C PRO A 55 -32.20 -36.87 42.92
N GLN A 56 -33.42 -36.31 43.09
CA GLN A 56 -34.58 -36.95 43.79
C GLN A 56 -35.71 -35.99 44.27
N PHE A 57 -36.93 -36.28 43.78
CA PHE A 57 -38.32 -36.15 44.33
C PHE A 57 -38.82 -34.80 44.92
N GLY A 58 -40.05 -34.31 44.68
CA GLY A 58 -41.21 -34.81 43.95
C GLY A 58 -42.44 -33.85 44.04
N VAL A 59 -43.19 -33.76 42.94
CA VAL A 59 -44.65 -33.59 42.70
C VAL A 59 -45.52 -32.73 43.64
N ALA A 60 -46.16 -31.69 43.08
CA ALA A 60 -47.62 -31.40 43.09
C ALA A 60 -47.91 -30.07 42.36
N GLU A 61 -48.50 -30.12 41.15
CA GLU A 61 -49.89 -29.72 40.81
C GLU A 61 -50.15 -28.20 40.68
N GLY A 62 -50.72 -27.79 39.53
CA GLY A 62 -51.60 -26.60 39.47
C GLY A 62 -51.48 -25.67 38.25
N CYS A 63 -52.25 -26.00 37.21
CA CYS A 63 -53.01 -25.07 36.34
C CYS A 63 -52.34 -24.12 35.33
N GLN A 64 -52.55 -24.48 34.05
CA GLN A 64 -53.00 -23.66 32.90
C GLN A 64 -52.71 -22.14 32.88
N LEU A 65 -51.91 -21.71 31.91
CA LEU A 65 -51.89 -20.33 31.41
C LEU A 65 -52.55 -20.26 30.03
N GLY A 66 -53.65 -19.52 29.95
CA GLY A 66 -54.22 -18.97 28.73
C GLY A 66 -54.35 -17.44 28.86
N ALA A 67 -53.89 -16.75 27.80
CA ALA A 67 -54.15 -15.37 27.35
C ALA A 67 -54.08 -14.18 28.35
N VAL A 68 -53.40 -13.08 27.98
CA VAL A 68 -53.97 -11.88 27.30
C VAL A 68 -52.86 -10.81 27.12
N ASP A 69 -52.95 -10.12 25.98
CA ASP A 69 -52.25 -8.93 25.46
C ASP A 69 -52.27 -7.68 26.38
N ALA A 70 -51.25 -6.79 26.29
CA ALA A 70 -51.34 -5.39 26.70
C ALA A 70 -50.22 -4.47 26.12
N HIS A 71 -50.54 -3.82 25.00
CA HIS A 71 -50.50 -2.36 24.75
C HIS A 71 -49.20 -1.51 24.75
N ARG A 72 -48.93 -0.98 23.53
CA ARG A 72 -48.59 0.41 23.11
C ARG A 72 -48.60 1.55 24.15
N ALA A 73 -47.68 2.51 24.01
CA ALA A 73 -47.71 3.86 24.60
C ALA A 73 -47.14 4.95 23.65
N PRO A 74 -47.49 6.25 23.80
CA PRO A 74 -47.89 7.13 22.68
C PRO A 74 -47.09 8.44 22.48
N ILE A 75 -47.45 9.16 21.40
CA ILE A 75 -47.04 10.53 21.02
C ILE A 75 -47.63 11.58 21.99
N ARG A 76 -46.90 12.65 22.33
CA ARG A 76 -47.41 13.86 23.01
C ARG A 76 -46.91 15.16 22.39
N ALA A 77 -47.80 16.15 22.42
CA ALA A 77 -47.67 17.52 21.91
C ALA A 77 -47.02 18.48 22.93
N LEU A 78 -46.46 19.57 22.41
CA LEU A 78 -45.84 20.69 23.15
C LEU A 78 -46.90 21.71 23.59
N ASP A 79 -46.74 22.25 24.81
CA ASP A 79 -47.38 23.48 25.28
C ASP A 79 -46.32 24.41 25.91
N GLU A 80 -46.50 25.72 25.72
CA GLU A 80 -45.70 26.88 26.16
C GLU A 80 -45.77 27.14 27.68
N VAL A 81 -44.79 27.86 28.27
CA VAL A 81 -44.97 28.93 29.29
C VAL A 81 -43.63 29.67 29.60
N ASP A 82 -43.82 30.96 29.86
CA ASP A 82 -42.96 32.13 30.14
C ASP A 82 -41.96 32.13 31.33
N ASP A 83 -40.87 32.87 31.08
CA ASP A 83 -40.08 33.89 31.84
C ASP A 83 -39.51 33.77 33.28
N ALA A 84 -38.26 34.27 33.33
CA ALA A 84 -37.61 35.21 34.29
C ALA A 84 -36.70 34.75 35.46
N GLY A 85 -35.38 34.99 35.25
CA GLY A 85 -34.38 35.51 36.23
C GLY A 85 -33.50 34.47 36.95
N GLU A 86 -32.18 34.57 37.13
CA GLU A 86 -31.05 35.46 36.80
C GLU A 86 -29.79 34.55 36.95
N CYS A 87 -28.66 34.66 36.23
CA CYS A 87 -27.59 35.66 36.39
C CYS A 87 -26.45 35.37 35.38
N ALA A 88 -25.74 36.42 35.00
CA ALA A 88 -24.94 36.62 33.78
C ALA A 88 -23.59 35.88 33.65
N LEU A 89 -23.09 35.75 32.40
CA LEU A 89 -21.84 36.40 31.91
C LEU A 89 -21.71 36.32 30.36
N SER A 90 -21.26 37.45 29.80
CA SER A 90 -20.93 37.90 28.42
C SER A 90 -20.27 36.89 27.46
N GLY A 91 -20.36 36.97 26.12
CA GLY A 91 -20.83 37.98 25.15
C GLY A 91 -20.38 37.59 23.73
N THR A 92 -21.09 38.05 22.70
CA THR A 92 -21.15 37.55 21.31
C THR A 92 -20.27 38.31 20.30
N ALA A 93 -19.94 37.67 19.17
CA ALA A 93 -19.82 38.34 17.86
C ALA A 93 -20.23 37.39 16.71
N LEU A 94 -20.98 37.97 15.78
CA LEU A 94 -21.89 37.37 14.78
C LEU A 94 -21.22 36.87 13.50
N ALA A 95 -21.89 35.94 12.81
CA ALA A 95 -21.72 35.68 11.38
C ALA A 95 -23.13 35.56 10.74
N ASP A 96 -23.43 36.44 9.79
CA ASP A 96 -24.68 36.44 9.02
C ASP A 96 -24.50 35.83 7.61
N ASP A 97 -25.46 34.96 7.29
CA ASP A 97 -26.20 34.78 6.03
C ASP A 97 -25.54 34.36 4.71
N ALA A 98 -25.94 33.16 4.26
CA ALA A 98 -26.16 32.86 2.85
C ALA A 98 -27.47 32.05 2.67
N VAL A 99 -28.46 32.68 2.05
CA VAL A 99 -29.80 32.15 1.78
C VAL A 99 -29.82 31.25 0.54
N ASN A 100 -30.52 30.12 0.67
CA ASN A 100 -30.81 29.12 -0.36
C ASN A 100 -32.19 29.42 -1.00
N LEU A 101 -32.29 29.42 -2.33
CA LEU A 101 -33.58 29.39 -3.06
C LEU A 101 -33.50 28.39 -4.22
N ALA A 102 -34.00 27.18 -3.99
CA ALA A 102 -34.34 26.22 -5.03
C ALA A 102 -35.86 26.26 -5.30
N ARG A 103 -36.27 26.41 -6.56
CA ARG A 103 -37.64 26.18 -7.03
C ARG A 103 -37.66 25.02 -8.03
N ARG A 104 -38.65 24.14 -7.84
CA ARG A 104 -39.10 23.05 -8.72
C ARG A 104 -39.65 23.61 -10.04
N ASP A 105 -39.48 22.89 -11.16
CA ASP A 105 -40.63 22.30 -11.87
C ASP A 105 -40.30 21.37 -13.07
N ARG A 106 -41.22 20.42 -13.20
CA ARG A 106 -41.56 19.32 -14.14
C ARG A 106 -41.13 19.32 -15.63
N GLU A 107 -40.81 18.09 -16.06
CA GLU A 107 -41.10 17.34 -17.30
C GLU A 107 -41.61 18.04 -18.58
N ARG A 108 -40.97 17.71 -19.73
CA ARG A 108 -41.64 17.22 -20.95
C ARG A 108 -40.66 16.57 -21.94
N HIS A 109 -41.23 15.73 -22.81
CA HIS A 109 -40.63 14.65 -23.58
C HIS A 109 -40.68 14.94 -25.11
N VAL A 110 -39.69 14.41 -25.86
CA VAL A 110 -39.62 14.03 -27.32
C VAL A 110 -39.64 15.10 -28.44
N VAL A 111 -38.61 15.11 -29.31
CA VAL A 111 -38.57 14.66 -30.75
C VAL A 111 -37.45 15.37 -31.55
N ASP A 112 -36.57 14.54 -32.11
CA ASP A 112 -35.77 14.56 -33.36
C ASP A 112 -35.66 15.83 -34.25
N GLY A 113 -34.44 16.10 -34.75
CA GLY A 113 -34.16 17.12 -35.78
C GLY A 113 -32.68 17.45 -35.99
N ARG A 114 -32.11 16.97 -37.09
CA ARG A 114 -30.71 17.14 -37.55
C ARG A 114 -30.29 18.60 -37.82
N ASN A 115 -29.04 18.95 -37.49
CA ASN A 115 -27.97 19.52 -38.36
C ASN A 115 -27.07 20.55 -37.66
N ALA A 116 -25.75 20.41 -37.91
CA ALA A 116 -24.70 21.44 -37.97
C ALA A 116 -24.35 22.19 -36.67
N ALA A 117 -23.13 22.64 -36.38
CA ALA A 117 -21.78 22.51 -36.92
C ALA A 117 -20.84 23.21 -35.90
N GLU A 118 -19.55 22.90 -35.99
CA GLU A 118 -18.41 23.77 -35.64
C GLU A 118 -18.21 24.21 -34.18
N GLY A 119 -17.13 23.69 -33.59
CA GLY A 119 -16.43 24.34 -32.48
C GLY A 119 -15.32 25.28 -32.99
N PRO A 120 -14.71 26.02 -32.07
CA PRO A 120 -13.28 26.28 -32.17
C PRO A 120 -12.57 25.93 -30.85
N GLY A 121 -11.50 25.16 -30.98
CA GLY A 121 -10.37 25.26 -30.07
C GLY A 121 -9.45 26.40 -30.54
N ASP A 122 -8.55 26.84 -29.67
CA ASP A 122 -7.28 27.40 -30.11
C ASP A 122 -6.18 27.11 -29.07
N VAL A 123 -5.08 26.60 -29.62
CA VAL A 123 -3.81 26.22 -29.02
C VAL A 123 -2.85 27.40 -29.18
N PHE A 124 -2.04 27.67 -28.16
CA PHE A 124 -0.93 28.61 -28.26
C PHE A 124 0.33 27.91 -28.78
N GLU A 125 0.84 28.39 -29.91
CA GLU A 125 2.22 28.19 -30.37
C GLU A 125 2.82 29.58 -30.64
N CYS A 126 4.02 29.85 -30.13
CA CYS A 126 4.81 31.01 -30.54
C CYS A 126 6.27 30.61 -30.63
N ASN A 127 6.82 30.79 -31.83
CA ASN A 127 8.23 30.74 -32.11
C ASN A 127 8.63 32.04 -32.83
N HIS A 128 9.89 32.42 -32.62
CA HIS A 128 10.81 33.13 -33.53
C HIS A 128 11.20 34.62 -33.35
N VAL A 129 12.54 34.76 -33.19
CA VAL A 129 13.49 35.74 -33.78
C VAL A 129 13.38 37.19 -33.28
N GLY A 130 14.42 37.93 -32.91
CA GLY A 130 15.89 37.82 -32.92
C GLY A 130 16.46 39.26 -32.79
N GLY A 131 17.70 39.45 -32.32
CA GLY A 131 18.40 40.75 -32.49
C GLY A 131 19.28 41.28 -31.34
N CYS A 132 20.53 40.81 -31.33
CA CYS A 132 21.80 41.46 -30.96
C CYS A 132 21.91 42.77 -30.13
N ARG A 133 22.79 42.65 -29.11
CA ARG A 133 23.89 43.56 -28.65
C ARG A 133 23.55 44.83 -27.86
N GLY A 134 24.16 44.95 -26.66
CA GLY A 134 24.49 46.26 -26.08
C GLY A 134 24.79 46.22 -24.57
N ARG A 135 26.06 46.48 -24.22
CA ARG A 135 26.63 46.54 -22.86
C ARG A 135 25.97 47.60 -21.95
N GLY A 136 25.95 47.32 -20.64
CA GLY A 136 26.63 48.19 -19.66
C GLY A 136 25.81 49.03 -18.69
N TRP A 137 26.15 48.85 -17.41
CA TRP A 137 26.21 49.84 -16.32
C TRP A 137 24.99 50.09 -15.40
N ARG A 138 25.24 49.68 -14.14
CA ARG A 138 24.91 50.26 -12.82
C ARG A 138 24.11 51.58 -12.77
N GLY A 139 23.16 51.61 -11.84
CA GLY A 139 23.18 52.61 -10.76
C GLY A 139 21.93 53.45 -10.53
N PHE A 140 21.54 53.50 -9.24
CA PHE A 140 20.83 54.58 -8.53
C PHE A 140 19.29 54.69 -8.58
N ALA A 141 18.70 54.17 -7.50
CA ALA A 141 17.95 54.86 -6.43
C ALA A 141 17.21 56.19 -6.68
N GLY A 142 16.01 56.24 -6.10
CA GLY A 142 15.25 57.44 -5.70
C GLY A 142 14.15 57.81 -6.70
N LEU A 143 12.95 58.27 -6.34
CA LEU A 143 12.22 58.46 -5.09
C LEU A 143 10.92 59.20 -5.53
N ARG A 144 9.80 58.91 -4.88
CA ARG A 144 8.62 59.79 -4.67
C ARG A 144 7.60 60.04 -5.79
N ASP A 145 6.37 59.64 -5.41
CA ASP A 145 5.14 60.45 -5.33
C ASP A 145 4.73 61.29 -6.53
N ALA A 146 3.60 60.94 -7.14
CA ALA A 146 2.32 61.61 -6.86
C ALA A 146 1.30 61.24 -7.95
N SER A 147 0.15 60.74 -7.51
CA SER A 147 -1.11 60.73 -8.25
C SER A 147 -1.78 62.11 -8.16
N PRO A 148 -3.03 62.32 -8.61
CA PRO A 148 -3.66 61.97 -9.89
C PRO A 148 -4.41 63.20 -10.47
N SER A 149 -4.90 63.16 -11.72
CA SER A 149 -6.23 63.74 -12.04
C SER A 149 -6.70 63.51 -13.48
N HIS A 150 -7.92 62.97 -13.55
CA HIS A 150 -9.06 63.39 -14.37
C HIS A 150 -9.10 63.18 -15.91
N ARG A 151 -9.96 62.20 -16.26
CA ARG A 151 -11.25 62.35 -16.99
C ARG A 151 -11.27 62.80 -18.47
N LEU A 152 -11.78 61.85 -19.26
CA LEU A 152 -12.96 61.90 -20.17
C LEU A 152 -12.91 62.51 -21.59
N CYS A 153 -13.81 61.90 -22.38
CA CYS A 153 -14.43 62.29 -23.66
C CYS A 153 -13.69 61.86 -24.94
N ILE A 154 -14.20 60.91 -25.74
CA ILE A 154 -15.46 60.79 -26.54
C ILE A 154 -15.38 61.54 -27.88
N ALA A 155 -15.92 60.85 -28.92
CA ALA A 155 -16.29 61.23 -30.29
C ALA A 155 -15.24 60.87 -31.36
N SER A 156 -15.45 59.91 -32.26
CA SER A 156 -16.52 59.65 -33.26
C SER A 156 -16.41 60.49 -34.56
N ALA A 157 -16.33 59.80 -35.69
CA ALA A 157 -16.84 60.13 -37.05
C ALA A 157 -16.05 59.30 -38.10
N LYS A 158 -16.60 58.30 -38.79
CA LYS A 158 -17.55 58.28 -39.95
C LYS A 158 -16.94 58.72 -41.30
N ALA A 159 -17.46 58.02 -42.35
CA ALA A 159 -17.49 58.31 -43.80
C ALA A 159 -16.27 57.82 -44.61
N ARG A 160 -16.36 57.27 -45.85
CA ARG A 160 -17.39 57.10 -46.91
C ARG A 160 -16.82 56.06 -47.93
N TYR A 161 -17.58 55.07 -48.41
CA TYR A 161 -18.33 54.99 -49.69
C TYR A 161 -17.54 55.06 -51.01
N ALA A 162 -17.66 53.99 -51.83
CA ALA A 162 -18.08 53.94 -53.25
C ALA A 162 -17.32 52.88 -54.10
N THR A 163 -17.77 52.25 -55.20
CA THR A 163 -19.04 51.75 -55.81
C THR A 163 -18.64 50.99 -57.12
N PHE A 164 -19.57 50.22 -57.73
CA PHE A 164 -19.64 49.64 -59.13
C PHE A 164 -19.07 48.21 -59.37
N HIS A 165 -19.88 47.14 -59.60
CA HIS A 165 -20.64 46.67 -60.82
C HIS A 165 -19.72 46.04 -61.91
N LEU A 166 -20.02 44.98 -62.68
CA LEU A 166 -21.20 44.12 -62.98
C LEU A 166 -20.75 42.94 -63.92
N GLY A 167 -21.51 41.83 -63.98
CA GLY A 167 -21.57 40.86 -65.11
C GLY A 167 -21.29 39.38 -64.71
N ALA A 168 -22.24 38.44 -64.57
CA ALA A 168 -23.18 37.78 -65.52
C ALA A 168 -22.46 36.95 -66.62
N VAL A 169 -22.77 35.69 -67.03
CA VAL A 169 -23.87 34.71 -66.82
C VAL A 169 -23.53 33.36 -67.56
N ALA A 170 -24.17 32.24 -67.14
CA ALA A 170 -24.51 30.98 -67.89
C ALA A 170 -23.43 29.94 -68.28
N ARG A 171 -23.71 28.64 -68.54
CA ARG A 171 -24.61 27.55 -68.06
C ARG A 171 -24.25 26.28 -68.89
N ARG A 172 -24.04 25.11 -68.23
CA ARG A 172 -24.28 23.70 -68.70
C ARG A 172 -23.39 23.10 -69.83
N PRO A 173 -23.40 21.76 -70.15
CA PRO A 173 -23.61 20.51 -69.35
C PRO A 173 -22.75 19.25 -69.78
N THR A 174 -22.83 18.16 -68.99
CA THR A 174 -22.84 16.68 -69.33
C THR A 174 -21.82 16.01 -70.29
N HIS A 175 -21.16 14.90 -69.85
CA HIS A 175 -21.44 13.49 -70.25
C HIS A 175 -20.31 12.47 -69.90
N SER A 176 -20.77 11.22 -69.77
CA SER A 176 -20.14 9.93 -69.43
C SER A 176 -19.46 9.16 -70.59
N ARG A 177 -18.43 8.32 -70.31
CA ARG A 177 -18.24 6.88 -70.73
C ARG A 177 -16.77 6.43 -70.54
N VAL A 178 -16.47 5.44 -69.68
CA VAL A 178 -16.29 3.98 -69.93
C VAL A 178 -15.12 3.60 -70.85
N LEU A 179 -14.14 2.82 -70.35
CA LEU A 179 -13.43 1.76 -71.10
C LEU A 179 -12.78 0.70 -70.16
N ARG A 180 -12.59 -0.52 -70.71
CA ARG A 180 -12.52 -1.85 -70.06
C ARG A 180 -11.10 -2.39 -69.76
N ARG A 181 -11.01 -3.21 -68.69
CA ARG A 181 -10.32 -4.50 -68.42
C ARG A 181 -8.87 -4.82 -68.92
N ARG A 182 -8.00 -5.06 -67.89
CA ARG A 182 -7.09 -6.21 -67.55
C ARG A 182 -5.83 -6.52 -68.41
N PRO A 183 -4.83 -7.29 -67.90
CA PRO A 183 -4.23 -7.38 -66.54
C PRO A 183 -2.67 -7.44 -66.57
N ASP A 184 -1.96 -7.26 -65.46
CA ASP A 184 -0.91 -8.23 -65.05
C ASP A 184 -0.33 -7.99 -63.64
N ARG A 185 0.19 -9.10 -63.11
CA ARG A 185 0.68 -9.36 -61.75
C ARG A 185 1.90 -8.52 -61.37
N MET A 186 1.88 -7.95 -60.16
CA MET A 186 3.06 -7.92 -59.29
C MET A 186 2.57 -7.88 -57.84
N GLY A 187 2.94 -8.92 -57.08
CA GLY A 187 2.51 -9.10 -55.71
C GLY A 187 3.17 -8.09 -54.78
N CYS A 188 2.36 -7.35 -54.04
CA CYS A 188 2.80 -6.74 -52.79
C CYS A 188 2.40 -7.71 -51.67
N ASN A 189 3.40 -8.41 -51.14
CA ASN A 189 3.33 -8.91 -49.77
C ASN A 189 3.00 -7.72 -48.86
N PRO A 190 2.00 -7.79 -47.97
CA PRO A 190 2.06 -7.00 -46.76
C PRO A 190 3.19 -7.61 -45.94
N SER A 191 4.39 -7.04 -46.03
CA SER A 191 5.41 -7.29 -45.02
C SER A 191 4.80 -6.87 -43.70
N SER A 192 4.41 -7.88 -42.93
CA SER A 192 4.33 -7.88 -41.49
C SER A 192 5.61 -7.26 -40.93
N THR A 193 5.63 -5.94 -40.79
CA THR A 193 6.46 -5.30 -39.78
C THR A 193 5.84 -5.67 -38.45
N GLU A 194 6.41 -6.73 -37.88
CA GLU A 194 6.49 -7.07 -36.47
C GLU A 194 5.89 -5.97 -35.58
N ARG A 195 4.84 -6.33 -34.83
CA ARG A 195 4.55 -5.59 -33.60
C ARG A 195 5.83 -5.73 -32.77
N GLU A 196 6.60 -4.66 -32.71
CA GLU A 196 7.72 -4.50 -31.80
C GLU A 196 7.23 -4.96 -30.42
N ILE A 197 7.84 -6.03 -29.91
CA ILE A 197 7.46 -6.66 -28.65
C ILE A 197 7.74 -5.62 -27.57
N ARG A 198 6.69 -4.93 -27.13
CA ARG A 198 6.77 -3.97 -26.03
C ARG A 198 6.97 -4.80 -24.76
N MET A 199 8.20 -4.82 -24.26
CA MET A 199 8.55 -5.63 -23.10
C MET A 199 7.90 -5.06 -21.83
N PRO A 200 7.42 -5.94 -20.92
CA PRO A 200 6.29 -5.61 -20.04
C PRO A 200 6.70 -4.95 -18.72
N GLY A 201 5.83 -4.07 -18.24
CA GLY A 201 5.72 -3.78 -16.81
C GLY A 201 4.91 -4.88 -16.12
N ILE A 202 5.52 -5.64 -15.22
CA ILE A 202 4.88 -6.74 -14.49
C ILE A 202 4.67 -6.32 -13.05
N VAL A 203 3.43 -6.32 -12.57
CA VAL A 203 3.12 -6.01 -11.16
C VAL A 203 2.87 -7.28 -10.38
N ILE A 204 3.51 -7.42 -9.22
CA ILE A 204 3.27 -8.52 -8.29
C ILE A 204 2.53 -7.99 -7.06
N VAL A 205 1.32 -8.50 -6.81
CA VAL A 205 0.49 -8.13 -5.66
C VAL A 205 0.08 -9.34 -4.84
N GLY A 206 -0.09 -9.15 -3.54
CA GLY A 206 -0.71 -10.17 -2.67
C GLY A 206 -2.24 -10.10 -2.79
N VAL A 207 -2.89 -11.25 -2.86
CA VAL A 207 -4.35 -11.36 -3.00
C VAL A 207 -5.06 -11.30 -1.65
N GLN A 208 -4.44 -11.81 -0.59
CA GLN A 208 -5.07 -12.06 0.71
C GLN A 208 -4.64 -10.98 1.74
N TRP A 209 -4.20 -11.38 2.95
CA TRP A 209 -3.74 -10.48 4.03
C TRP A 209 -2.22 -10.51 4.25
N GLY A 210 -1.44 -10.69 3.18
CA GLY A 210 0.01 -10.71 3.23
C GLY A 210 0.58 -12.11 3.43
N ASP A 211 1.91 -12.22 3.36
CA ASP A 211 2.70 -13.45 3.50
C ASP A 211 2.42 -14.59 2.49
N GLU A 212 1.75 -14.30 1.37
CA GLU A 212 1.39 -15.28 0.32
C GLU A 212 2.61 -15.84 -0.42
N GLY A 213 3.81 -15.33 -0.14
CA GLY A 213 5.05 -15.76 -0.77
C GLY A 213 5.40 -14.97 -2.03
N LYS A 214 5.14 -13.66 -2.06
CA LYS A 214 5.45 -12.76 -3.20
C LYS A 214 6.88 -12.89 -3.73
N GLY A 215 7.86 -13.05 -2.83
CA GLY A 215 9.25 -13.28 -3.21
C GLY A 215 9.42 -14.47 -4.16
N LYS A 216 8.62 -15.53 -4.01
CA LYS A 216 8.68 -16.70 -4.90
C LYS A 216 8.32 -16.34 -6.34
N ALA A 217 7.36 -15.45 -6.56
CA ALA A 217 7.02 -14.99 -7.91
C ALA A 217 8.11 -14.09 -8.50
N THR A 218 8.70 -13.19 -7.71
CA THR A 218 9.84 -12.40 -8.18
C THR A 218 11.03 -13.30 -8.55
N ASP A 219 11.28 -14.34 -7.75
CA ASP A 219 12.35 -15.32 -7.99
C ASP A 219 12.13 -16.14 -9.27
N LEU A 220 10.88 -16.37 -9.68
CA LEU A 220 10.53 -17.06 -10.93
C LEU A 220 10.75 -16.21 -12.17
N LEU A 221 10.61 -14.89 -12.03
CA LEU A 221 10.99 -13.95 -13.09
C LEU A 221 12.52 -13.90 -13.22
N GLY A 222 13.24 -14.08 -12.11
CA GLY A 222 14.65 -14.51 -12.07
C GLY A 222 15.58 -13.65 -12.94
N GLU A 223 16.43 -14.32 -13.72
CA GLU A 223 17.44 -13.67 -14.60
C GLU A 223 16.83 -12.87 -15.76
N ARG A 224 15.51 -12.97 -16.00
CA ARG A 224 14.81 -12.24 -17.06
C ARG A 224 14.35 -10.85 -16.61
N THR A 225 14.74 -10.43 -15.41
CA THR A 225 14.33 -9.15 -14.82
C THR A 225 15.49 -8.17 -14.84
N ASP A 226 15.28 -6.99 -15.40
CA ASP A 226 16.29 -5.92 -15.42
C ASP A 226 16.12 -4.95 -14.24
N TRP A 227 14.88 -4.74 -13.81
CA TRP A 227 14.52 -3.80 -12.75
C TRP A 227 13.50 -4.40 -11.78
N VAL A 228 13.72 -4.22 -10.48
CA VAL A 228 12.73 -4.53 -9.43
C VAL A 228 12.42 -3.27 -8.64
N VAL A 229 11.15 -2.90 -8.60
CA VAL A 229 10.65 -1.65 -8.04
C VAL A 229 9.72 -1.91 -6.88
N LYS A 230 10.11 -1.48 -5.68
CA LYS A 230 9.17 -1.40 -4.55
C LYS A 230 8.42 -0.08 -4.61
N PHE A 231 7.10 -0.12 -4.69
CA PHE A 231 6.29 1.08 -4.95
C PHE A 231 5.47 1.57 -3.75
N ASN A 232 5.24 0.76 -2.72
CA ASN A 232 4.43 1.14 -1.55
C ASN A 232 4.99 0.58 -0.24
N GLY A 233 4.29 0.88 0.87
CA GLY A 233 4.66 0.46 2.21
C GLY A 233 5.95 1.11 2.68
N GLY A 234 6.73 0.36 3.45
CA GLY A 234 8.04 0.74 3.97
C GLY A 234 8.73 -0.50 4.54
N ASN A 235 9.42 -0.34 5.67
CA ASN A 235 10.04 -1.44 6.41
C ASN A 235 9.02 -2.28 7.21
N ASN A 236 7.71 -2.11 7.05
CA ASN A 236 6.67 -2.91 7.71
C ASN A 236 6.26 -4.17 6.95
N ALA A 237 6.69 -4.29 5.71
CA ALA A 237 6.69 -5.55 4.98
C ALA A 237 8.04 -6.23 5.22
N GLY A 238 8.06 -7.55 5.13
CA GLY A 238 9.29 -8.32 5.04
C GLY A 238 9.07 -9.53 4.18
N HIS A 239 10.08 -9.89 3.39
CA HIS A 239 10.11 -11.15 2.67
C HIS A 239 11.46 -11.82 2.93
N THR A 240 11.46 -13.15 2.96
CA THR A 240 12.70 -13.92 3.06
C THR A 240 12.97 -14.54 1.71
N VAL A 241 14.13 -14.22 1.14
CA VAL A 241 14.64 -14.86 -0.08
C VAL A 241 15.68 -15.90 0.32
N VAL A 242 15.68 -17.03 -0.36
CA VAL A 242 16.67 -18.10 -0.18
C VAL A 242 17.49 -18.20 -1.46
N ILE A 243 18.81 -17.99 -1.35
CA ILE A 243 19.75 -18.08 -2.47
C ILE A 243 20.79 -19.13 -2.12
N GLY A 244 20.80 -20.24 -2.86
CA GLY A 244 21.55 -21.43 -2.46
C GLY A 244 21.07 -21.92 -1.09
N ASP A 245 22.01 -22.08 -0.16
CA ASP A 245 21.72 -22.48 1.23
C ASP A 245 21.53 -21.28 2.19
N GLU A 246 21.64 -20.06 1.68
CA GLU A 246 21.63 -18.84 2.48
C GLU A 246 20.27 -18.15 2.49
N LYS A 247 19.82 -17.72 3.68
CA LYS A 247 18.59 -16.96 3.87
C LYS A 247 18.88 -15.47 4.03
N TYR A 248 18.09 -14.64 3.36
CA TYR A 248 18.15 -13.18 3.42
C TYR A 248 16.78 -12.63 3.77
N ALA A 249 16.66 -11.93 4.89
CA ALA A 249 15.43 -11.25 5.29
C ALA A 249 15.53 -9.77 4.90
N LEU A 250 14.70 -9.35 3.96
CA LEU A 250 14.61 -7.97 3.50
C LEU A 250 13.30 -7.35 3.96
N HIS A 251 13.34 -6.09 4.36
CA HIS A 251 12.19 -5.32 4.82
C HIS A 251 11.93 -4.14 3.91
N LEU A 252 12.93 -3.27 3.72
CA LEU A 252 12.77 -2.07 2.91
C LEU A 252 13.27 -2.32 1.48
N LEU A 253 14.41 -3.00 1.33
CA LEU A 253 15.02 -3.26 0.03
C LEU A 253 14.12 -4.13 -0.87
N PRO A 254 14.00 -3.81 -2.16
CA PRO A 254 13.38 -4.70 -3.14
C PRO A 254 14.17 -6.01 -3.27
N SER A 255 13.47 -7.13 -3.51
CA SER A 255 14.08 -8.47 -3.63
C SER A 255 15.17 -8.55 -4.72
N GLY A 256 15.03 -7.75 -5.78
CA GLY A 256 16.02 -7.66 -6.87
C GLY A 256 17.43 -7.23 -6.42
N ILE A 257 17.60 -6.63 -5.23
CA ILE A 257 18.92 -6.27 -4.69
C ILE A 257 19.85 -7.49 -4.52
N LEU A 258 19.27 -8.68 -4.38
CA LEU A 258 20.01 -9.93 -4.22
C LEU A 258 20.38 -10.59 -5.56
N SER A 259 19.84 -10.08 -6.67
CA SER A 259 20.04 -10.67 -8.00
C SER A 259 21.15 -9.93 -8.75
N PRO A 260 22.22 -10.63 -9.17
CA PRO A 260 23.30 -10.01 -9.93
C PRO A 260 22.79 -9.34 -11.21
N GLY A 261 23.24 -8.11 -11.47
CA GLY A 261 22.88 -7.36 -12.69
C GLY A 261 21.55 -6.61 -12.61
N VAL A 262 20.67 -6.94 -11.66
CA VAL A 262 19.35 -6.31 -11.52
C VAL A 262 19.44 -4.96 -10.83
N ASN A 263 18.70 -3.98 -11.32
CA ASN A 263 18.58 -2.67 -10.69
C ASN A 263 17.42 -2.67 -9.68
N ALA A 264 17.73 -2.44 -8.41
CA ALA A 264 16.72 -2.31 -7.35
C ALA A 264 16.28 -0.84 -7.21
N VAL A 265 14.98 -0.59 -7.14
CA VAL A 265 14.41 0.76 -7.04
C VAL A 265 13.43 0.87 -5.87
N ILE A 266 13.64 1.88 -5.02
CA ILE A 266 12.66 2.35 -4.04
C ILE A 266 11.90 3.53 -4.66
N GLY A 267 10.64 3.30 -5.02
CA GLY A 267 9.75 4.29 -5.65
C GLY A 267 9.28 5.39 -4.70
N ASN A 268 8.67 6.44 -5.26
CA ASN A 268 8.18 7.61 -4.50
C ASN A 268 6.99 7.28 -3.58
N GLY A 269 6.34 6.14 -3.77
CA GLY A 269 5.25 5.70 -2.91
C GLY A 269 5.73 5.12 -1.58
N VAL A 270 6.99 4.70 -1.48
CA VAL A 270 7.56 4.10 -0.27
C VAL A 270 7.87 5.15 0.80
N VAL A 271 7.65 4.80 2.06
CA VAL A 271 8.15 5.53 3.24
C VAL A 271 9.43 4.87 3.76
N VAL A 272 10.51 5.64 3.86
CA VAL A 272 11.89 5.16 4.05
C VAL A 272 12.38 5.50 5.46
N ASP A 273 12.67 4.48 6.25
CA ASP A 273 13.46 4.63 7.48
C ASP A 273 14.95 4.47 7.11
N LEU A 274 15.73 5.55 7.21
CA LEU A 274 17.13 5.58 6.80
C LEU A 274 18.03 4.71 7.69
N GLU A 275 17.73 4.61 8.98
CA GLU A 275 18.45 3.76 9.91
C GLU A 275 18.32 2.29 9.47
N VAL A 276 17.10 1.86 9.17
CA VAL A 276 16.83 0.50 8.69
C VAL A 276 17.41 0.27 7.30
N LEU A 277 17.30 1.24 6.39
CA LEU A 277 17.89 1.14 5.05
C LEU A 277 19.39 0.84 5.12
N PHE A 278 20.14 1.64 5.88
CA PHE A 278 21.59 1.48 5.95
C PHE A 278 22.00 0.23 6.72
N ALA A 279 21.27 -0.17 7.75
CA ALA A 279 21.49 -1.44 8.43
C ALA A 279 21.31 -2.64 7.47
N GLU A 280 20.28 -2.62 6.61
CA GLU A 280 20.09 -3.68 5.60
C GLU A 280 21.23 -3.67 4.56
N LEU A 281 21.61 -2.50 4.05
CA LEU A 281 22.71 -2.38 3.10
C LEU A 281 24.04 -2.89 3.66
N GLU A 282 24.38 -2.52 4.90
CA GLU A 282 25.59 -2.97 5.59
C GLU A 282 25.58 -4.49 5.80
N ALA A 283 24.45 -5.06 6.21
CA ALA A 283 24.30 -6.50 6.41
C ALA A 283 24.49 -7.30 5.10
N LEU A 284 23.99 -6.79 3.97
CA LEU A 284 24.19 -7.42 2.66
C LEU A 284 25.64 -7.28 2.18
N ASN A 285 26.22 -6.08 2.28
CA ASN A 285 27.61 -5.85 1.85
C ASN A 285 28.61 -6.66 2.69
N ALA A 286 28.36 -6.85 4.00
CA ALA A 286 29.19 -7.69 4.87
C ALA A 286 29.21 -9.17 4.43
N ARG A 287 28.18 -9.61 3.69
CA ARG A 287 28.08 -10.95 3.09
C ARG A 287 28.59 -10.99 1.65
N GLY A 288 29.19 -9.89 1.16
CA GLY A 288 29.79 -9.81 -0.19
C GLY A 288 28.80 -9.53 -1.31
N LEU A 289 27.56 -9.13 -1.02
CA LEU A 289 26.58 -8.76 -2.04
C LEU A 289 26.79 -7.30 -2.49
N ASP A 290 26.71 -7.07 -3.81
CA ASP A 290 26.82 -5.73 -4.38
C ASP A 290 25.47 -5.00 -4.30
N THR A 291 25.43 -3.93 -3.50
CA THR A 291 24.24 -3.08 -3.34
C THR A 291 24.30 -1.76 -4.11
N SER A 292 25.35 -1.54 -4.92
CA SER A 292 25.61 -0.26 -5.62
C SER A 292 24.56 0.10 -6.68
N ARG A 293 23.77 -0.88 -7.13
CA ARG A 293 22.69 -0.72 -8.11
C ARG A 293 21.38 -0.20 -7.52
N LEU A 294 21.30 0.00 -6.20
CA LEU A 294 20.12 0.59 -5.57
C LEU A 294 19.90 2.03 -6.06
N LYS A 295 18.65 2.32 -6.41
CA LYS A 295 18.14 3.65 -6.74
C LYS A 295 16.99 4.02 -5.81
N ILE A 296 16.98 5.24 -5.31
CA ILE A 296 16.00 5.74 -4.36
C ILE A 296 15.36 7.00 -4.92
N SER A 297 14.03 7.04 -4.90
CA SER A 297 13.31 8.22 -5.37
C SER A 297 13.59 9.43 -4.49
N ALA A 298 13.99 10.53 -5.12
CA ALA A 298 14.08 11.84 -4.46
C ALA A 298 12.74 12.28 -3.83
N ASN A 299 11.62 11.73 -4.31
CA ASN A 299 10.27 12.03 -3.84
C ASN A 299 9.73 11.05 -2.79
N ALA A 300 10.47 10.00 -2.42
CA ALA A 300 10.09 9.12 -1.31
C ALA A 300 10.08 9.90 0.01
N HIS A 301 9.16 9.55 0.91
CA HIS A 301 9.04 10.21 2.22
C HIS A 301 9.92 9.53 3.26
N VAL A 302 10.37 10.28 4.24
CA VAL A 302 11.29 9.79 5.29
C VAL A 302 10.52 9.51 6.57
N ILE A 303 10.68 8.30 7.10
CA ILE A 303 10.26 7.94 8.44
C ILE A 303 11.32 8.50 9.40
N THR A 304 10.87 9.25 10.39
CA THR A 304 11.72 9.89 11.39
C THR A 304 11.44 9.31 12.78
N GLN A 305 12.27 9.66 13.76
CA GLN A 305 12.10 9.23 15.14
C GLN A 305 10.73 9.62 15.73
N TYR A 306 10.21 10.81 15.38
CA TYR A 306 8.90 11.26 15.86
C TYR A 306 7.75 10.42 15.28
N HIS A 307 7.85 9.94 14.04
CA HIS A 307 6.85 9.06 13.45
C HIS A 307 6.79 7.71 14.19
N ARG A 308 7.96 7.12 14.49
CA ARG A 308 8.06 5.86 15.25
C ARG A 308 7.48 6.01 16.66
N THR A 309 7.76 7.15 17.30
CA THR A 309 7.23 7.47 18.63
C THR A 309 5.71 7.62 18.60
N LEU A 310 5.19 8.38 17.64
CA LEU A 310 3.74 8.60 17.49
C LEU A 310 2.99 7.31 17.22
N ASP A 311 3.52 6.42 16.36
CA ASP A 311 2.89 5.13 16.05
C ASP A 311 2.75 4.27 17.32
N LYS A 312 3.87 4.04 18.03
CA LYS A 312 3.89 3.23 19.26
C LYS A 312 2.99 3.80 20.36
N VAL A 313 2.95 5.12 20.49
CA VAL A 313 2.17 5.80 21.52
C VAL A 313 0.69 5.77 21.18
N THR A 314 0.31 6.14 19.95
CA THR A 314 -1.10 6.14 19.51
C THR A 314 -1.69 4.75 19.64
N GLU A 315 -0.96 3.71 19.22
CA GLU A 315 -1.41 2.32 19.32
C GLU A 315 -1.67 1.90 20.77
N ARG A 316 -0.76 2.25 21.70
CA ARG A 316 -0.91 1.97 23.13
C ARG A 316 -2.17 2.61 23.72
N PHE A 317 -2.50 3.83 23.27
CA PHE A 317 -3.68 4.56 23.76
C PHE A 317 -5.00 4.02 23.19
N LEU A 318 -4.99 3.27 22.09
CA LEU A 318 -6.18 2.62 21.54
C LEU A 318 -6.70 1.47 22.42
N GLY A 319 -5.85 0.88 23.27
CA GLY A 319 -6.22 -0.19 24.20
C GLY A 319 -6.82 -1.40 23.48
N LYS A 320 -8.08 -1.75 23.77
CA LYS A 320 -8.76 -2.88 23.10
C LYS A 320 -9.02 -2.65 21.60
N ARG A 321 -8.89 -1.42 21.11
CA ARG A 321 -9.12 -1.03 19.70
C ARG A 321 -7.83 -0.98 18.88
N MET A 322 -6.76 -1.60 19.36
CA MET A 322 -5.50 -1.69 18.62
C MET A 322 -5.71 -2.31 17.24
N ILE A 323 -5.09 -1.69 16.24
CA ILE A 323 -5.08 -2.18 14.86
C ILE A 323 -4.09 -3.35 14.74
N GLY A 324 -3.01 -3.31 15.54
CA GLY A 324 -1.85 -4.18 15.47
C GLY A 324 -0.77 -3.61 14.55
N THR A 325 -0.49 -2.30 14.62
CA THR A 325 0.57 -1.69 13.79
C THR A 325 1.95 -2.28 14.10
N THR A 326 2.90 -2.12 13.18
CA THR A 326 4.28 -2.59 13.39
C THR A 326 5.09 -1.68 14.33
N GLY A 327 4.55 -0.53 14.73
CA GLY A 327 5.27 0.47 15.53
C GLY A 327 6.47 1.08 14.82
N ARG A 328 6.56 0.95 13.48
CA ARG A 328 7.66 1.41 12.63
C ARG A 328 7.43 2.81 12.06
N GLY A 329 6.33 3.49 12.39
CA GLY A 329 6.07 4.88 11.95
C GLY A 329 5.43 5.00 10.57
N ILE A 330 4.93 3.90 10.00
CA ILE A 330 4.36 3.89 8.64
C ILE A 330 3.14 4.80 8.53
N GLY A 331 2.14 4.57 9.38
CA GLY A 331 0.88 5.32 9.36
C GLY A 331 1.10 6.82 9.57
N PRO A 332 1.82 7.25 10.62
CA PRO A 332 2.15 8.65 10.82
C PRO A 332 2.88 9.29 9.63
N THR A 333 3.78 8.56 8.97
CA THR A 333 4.52 9.11 7.80
C THR A 333 3.61 9.28 6.58
N TYR A 334 2.72 8.33 6.32
CA TYR A 334 1.70 8.51 5.27
C TYR A 334 0.70 9.62 5.62
N ALA A 335 0.33 9.79 6.88
CA ALA A 335 -0.50 10.91 7.32
C ALA A 335 0.19 12.25 7.04
N ASP A 336 1.49 12.37 7.36
CA ASP A 336 2.29 13.56 7.05
C ASP A 336 2.39 13.85 5.55
N LYS A 337 2.53 12.80 4.72
CA LYS A 337 2.49 12.89 3.26
C LYS A 337 1.16 13.48 2.77
N ILE A 338 0.04 12.95 3.23
CA ILE A 338 -1.30 13.40 2.82
C ILE A 338 -1.62 14.80 3.37
N ASN A 339 -1.16 15.12 4.59
CA ASN A 339 -1.29 16.43 5.19
C ASN A 339 -0.37 17.49 4.58
N ARG A 340 0.57 17.08 3.71
CA ARG A 340 1.55 17.95 3.02
C ARG A 340 2.54 18.61 3.99
N VAL A 341 2.86 17.92 5.09
CA VAL A 341 3.85 18.35 6.10
C VAL A 341 5.02 17.37 6.22
N GLY A 342 5.03 16.32 5.40
CA GLY A 342 6.07 15.30 5.42
C GLY A 342 7.41 15.75 4.85
N ILE A 343 8.46 15.07 5.31
CA ILE A 343 9.84 15.24 4.84
C ILE A 343 10.10 14.21 3.74
N ARG A 344 10.73 14.65 2.64
CA ARG A 344 11.12 13.79 1.52
C ARG A 344 12.64 13.66 1.43
N ILE A 345 13.10 12.61 0.76
CA ILE A 345 14.53 12.33 0.56
C ILE A 345 15.28 13.54 -0.03
N GLN A 346 14.71 14.25 -1.01
CA GLN A 346 15.36 15.41 -1.60
C GLN A 346 15.58 16.57 -0.62
N ASP A 347 14.75 16.67 0.42
CA ASP A 347 14.79 17.77 1.37
C ASP A 347 16.06 17.69 2.23
N LEU A 348 16.66 16.51 2.38
CA LEU A 348 17.89 16.30 3.14
C LEU A 348 19.12 16.97 2.51
N PHE A 349 19.04 17.37 1.23
CA PHE A 349 20.16 18.01 0.53
C PHE A 349 20.16 19.55 0.65
N ASP A 350 19.19 20.13 1.35
CA ASP A 350 19.15 21.55 1.71
C ASP A 350 18.79 21.67 3.20
N GLU A 351 19.81 21.88 4.04
CA GLU A 351 19.64 21.96 5.49
C GLU A 351 18.65 23.04 5.92
N ASN A 352 18.63 24.19 5.24
CA ASN A 352 17.73 25.27 5.60
C ASN A 352 16.27 24.87 5.35
N ILE A 353 15.98 24.27 4.20
CA ILE A 353 14.65 23.76 3.88
C ILE A 353 14.28 22.60 4.82
N LEU A 354 15.21 21.68 5.09
CA LEU A 354 14.99 20.57 6.00
C LEU A 354 14.57 21.05 7.38
N ARG A 355 15.31 22.01 7.96
CA ARG A 355 15.03 22.57 9.28
C ARG A 355 13.65 23.21 9.35
N GLN A 356 13.28 24.02 8.37
CA GLN A 356 11.95 24.63 8.29
C GLN A 356 10.83 23.58 8.22
N LYS A 357 11.03 22.51 7.45
CA LYS A 357 10.06 21.41 7.34
C LYS A 357 9.94 20.62 8.63
N VAL A 358 11.06 20.30 9.28
CA VAL A 358 11.07 19.62 10.59
C VAL A 358 10.36 20.46 11.64
N GLU A 359 10.65 21.76 11.71
CA GLU A 359 9.99 22.69 12.63
C GLU A 359 8.47 22.73 12.41
N GLY A 360 8.03 22.91 11.16
CA GLY A 360 6.61 22.88 10.82
C GLY A 360 5.93 21.55 11.11
N ALA A 361 6.62 20.42 10.86
CA ALA A 361 6.09 19.10 11.16
C ALA A 361 5.96 18.84 12.67
N LEU A 362 6.90 19.35 13.47
CA LEU A 362 6.95 19.16 14.92
C LEU A 362 6.02 20.07 15.71
N ASP A 363 5.63 21.23 15.19
CA ASP A 363 4.75 22.19 15.86
C ASP A 363 3.47 21.53 16.43
N GLN A 364 2.68 20.91 15.55
CA GLN A 364 1.46 20.20 15.97
C GLN A 364 1.76 18.89 16.71
N LYS A 365 2.80 18.16 16.30
CA LYS A 365 3.13 16.84 16.87
C LYS A 365 3.60 16.93 18.31
N ASN A 366 4.39 17.95 18.66
CA ASN A 366 4.87 18.15 20.02
C ASN A 366 3.72 18.56 20.96
N HIS A 367 2.73 19.31 20.47
CA HIS A 367 1.51 19.53 21.26
C HIS A 367 0.78 18.21 21.56
N LEU A 368 0.65 17.31 20.58
CA LEU A 368 0.04 16.01 20.79
C LEU A 368 0.85 15.14 21.77
N LEU A 369 2.16 15.04 21.56
CA LEU A 369 3.06 14.26 22.42
C LEU A 369 3.04 14.75 23.86
N VAL A 370 3.17 16.04 24.10
CA VAL A 370 3.25 16.62 25.46
C VAL A 370 1.88 16.63 26.13
N LYS A 371 0.86 17.18 25.47
CA LYS A 371 -0.43 17.50 26.12
C LYS A 371 -1.38 16.30 26.18
N VAL A 372 -1.37 15.43 25.16
CA VAL A 372 -2.31 14.30 25.08
C VAL A 372 -1.65 13.02 25.57
N PHE A 373 -0.40 12.77 25.17
CA PHE A 373 0.26 11.51 25.47
C PHE A 373 1.23 11.56 26.65
N ASN A 374 1.45 12.74 27.25
CA ASN A 374 2.41 12.94 28.33
C ASN A 374 3.80 12.36 27.99
N ARG A 375 4.35 12.80 26.86
CA ARG A 375 5.68 12.43 26.35
C ARG A 375 6.53 13.68 26.15
N ARG A 376 7.85 13.53 26.26
CA ARG A 376 8.82 14.60 25.98
C ARG A 376 8.62 15.10 24.55
N ALA A 377 8.64 16.43 24.38
CA ALA A 377 8.75 17.03 23.05
C ALA A 377 10.05 16.59 22.37
N ILE A 378 9.98 16.36 21.07
CA ILE A 378 11.15 16.05 20.24
C ILE A 378 11.68 17.37 19.69
N THR A 379 13.00 17.59 19.74
CA THR A 379 13.58 18.86 19.30
C THR A 379 13.86 18.84 17.80
N VAL A 380 13.91 20.03 17.19
CA VAL A 380 14.25 20.17 15.76
C VAL A 380 15.68 19.69 15.50
N ASP A 381 16.63 20.09 16.33
CA ASP A 381 18.05 19.72 16.19
C ASP A 381 18.25 18.20 16.26
N GLU A 382 17.59 17.51 17.20
CA GLU A 382 17.65 16.04 17.30
C GLU A 382 17.27 15.34 16.00
N VAL A 383 16.25 15.83 15.29
CA VAL A 383 15.78 15.24 14.03
C VAL A 383 16.65 15.65 12.85
N VAL A 384 17.05 16.93 12.79
CA VAL A 384 17.89 17.44 11.69
C VAL A 384 19.26 16.78 11.72
N ASP A 385 19.91 16.70 12.88
CA ASP A 385 21.25 16.12 13.02
C ASP A 385 21.26 14.63 12.66
N ASP A 386 20.24 13.88 13.09
CA ASP A 386 20.03 12.47 12.72
C ASP A 386 19.93 12.30 11.20
N LEU A 387 19.07 13.08 10.54
CA LEU A 387 18.87 12.99 9.09
C LEU A 387 20.10 13.44 8.29
N LEU A 388 20.78 14.50 8.71
CA LEU A 388 21.99 15.00 8.04
C LEU A 388 23.15 14.01 8.11
N SER A 389 23.20 13.16 9.15
CA SER A 389 24.24 12.12 9.28
C SER A 389 24.27 11.12 8.11
N TYR A 390 23.17 10.97 7.39
CA TYR A 390 23.03 10.02 6.29
C TYR A 390 23.33 10.61 4.90
N VAL A 391 23.38 11.95 4.76
CA VAL A 391 23.33 12.66 3.47
C VAL A 391 24.40 12.19 2.49
N GLU A 392 25.66 12.11 2.92
CA GLU A 392 26.78 11.78 2.05
C GLU A 392 26.72 10.33 1.56
N ARG A 393 26.26 9.41 2.42
CA ARG A 393 26.06 8.00 2.05
C ARG A 393 24.84 7.83 1.14
N LEU A 394 23.80 8.65 1.32
CA LEU A 394 22.53 8.58 0.59
C LEU A 394 22.64 9.14 -0.83
N ARG A 395 23.40 10.23 -1.00
CA ARG A 395 23.56 10.99 -2.26
C ARG A 395 23.75 10.13 -3.53
N PRO A 396 24.64 9.12 -3.58
CA PRO A 396 24.87 8.35 -4.82
C PRO A 396 23.69 7.47 -5.25
N MET A 397 22.74 7.20 -4.35
CA MET A 397 21.58 6.34 -4.63
C MET A 397 20.35 7.14 -5.07
N VAL A 398 20.31 8.46 -4.84
CA VAL A 398 19.11 9.27 -5.07
C VAL A 398 19.01 9.75 -6.51
N CYS A 399 17.85 9.53 -7.14
CA CYS A 399 17.57 10.03 -8.48
C CYS A 399 16.07 10.26 -8.75
N ASP A 400 15.74 10.79 -9.92
CA ASP A 400 14.39 10.77 -10.47
C ASP A 400 14.06 9.36 -10.97
N THR A 401 13.46 8.56 -10.11
CA THR A 401 13.09 7.17 -10.41
C THR A 401 11.97 7.07 -11.44
N GLY A 402 11.05 8.04 -11.52
CA GLY A 402 9.96 8.00 -12.48
C GLY A 402 10.49 8.13 -13.91
N LEU A 403 11.37 9.12 -14.13
CA LEU A 403 12.06 9.28 -15.40
C LEU A 403 12.95 8.07 -15.74
N LEU A 404 13.65 7.53 -14.74
CA LEU A 404 14.51 6.36 -14.91
C LEU A 404 13.71 5.14 -15.39
N LEU A 405 12.61 4.82 -14.70
CA LEU A 405 11.75 3.68 -15.03
C LEU A 405 11.01 3.87 -16.36
N SER A 406 10.59 5.09 -16.68
CA SER A 406 10.00 5.37 -17.99
C SER A 406 10.99 5.05 -19.11
N ARG A 407 12.26 5.46 -18.96
CA ARG A 407 13.31 5.18 -19.95
C ARG A 407 13.64 3.70 -20.07
N ALA A 408 13.68 2.98 -18.94
CA ALA A 408 13.89 1.53 -18.93
C ALA A 408 12.79 0.80 -19.73
N LEU A 409 11.52 1.10 -19.42
CA LEU A 409 10.40 0.53 -20.16
C LEU A 409 10.37 0.97 -21.64
N ASP A 410 10.87 2.16 -21.97
CA ASP A 410 11.01 2.61 -23.37
C ASP A 410 12.14 1.87 -24.11
N ALA A 411 13.16 1.41 -23.39
CA ALA A 411 14.26 0.61 -23.91
C ALA A 411 13.90 -0.87 -24.09
N GLY A 412 12.71 -1.28 -23.64
CA GLY A 412 12.29 -2.68 -23.66
C GLY A 412 12.86 -3.52 -22.51
N ASP A 413 13.30 -2.89 -21.43
CA ASP A 413 13.73 -3.61 -20.23
C ASP A 413 12.52 -4.22 -19.50
N VAL A 414 12.71 -5.38 -18.85
CA VAL A 414 11.69 -6.00 -18.01
C VAL A 414 11.68 -5.36 -16.63
N VAL A 415 10.56 -4.72 -16.28
CA VAL A 415 10.40 -4.02 -14.99
C VAL A 415 9.34 -4.71 -14.14
N VAL A 416 9.77 -5.20 -12.98
CA VAL A 416 8.92 -5.88 -12.00
C VAL A 416 8.59 -4.93 -10.85
N PHE A 417 7.30 -4.66 -10.64
CA PHE A 417 6.80 -3.85 -9.53
C PHE A 417 6.40 -4.78 -8.37
N GLU A 418 7.21 -4.80 -7.32
CA GLU A 418 7.02 -5.63 -6.13
C GLU A 418 6.14 -4.91 -5.10
N GLY A 419 4.91 -5.41 -4.91
CA GLY A 419 3.97 -4.89 -3.92
C GLY A 419 4.35 -5.23 -2.48
N GLY A 420 4.36 -4.23 -1.61
CA GLY A 420 4.30 -4.39 -0.17
C GLY A 420 2.90 -4.82 0.28
N GLN A 421 2.82 -5.70 1.28
CA GLN A 421 1.56 -6.23 1.83
C GLN A 421 0.68 -6.88 0.74
N ALA A 422 -0.65 -6.77 0.84
CA ALA A 422 -1.61 -7.46 0.00
C ALA A 422 -2.93 -6.69 -0.07
N THR A 423 -3.78 -7.06 -1.01
CA THR A 423 -5.03 -6.37 -1.35
C THR A 423 -5.95 -6.22 -0.14
N MET A 424 -6.13 -7.25 0.68
CA MET A 424 -7.04 -7.14 1.83
C MET A 424 -6.48 -6.32 3.00
N LEU A 425 -5.24 -5.83 2.87
CA LEU A 425 -4.60 -4.84 3.75
C LEU A 425 -4.44 -3.46 3.07
N ASP A 426 -4.96 -3.27 1.87
CA ASP A 426 -4.97 -1.98 1.18
C ASP A 426 -5.78 -0.94 1.99
N VAL A 427 -5.35 0.32 1.96
CA VAL A 427 -6.00 1.38 2.75
C VAL A 427 -7.44 1.66 2.33
N ASP A 428 -7.75 1.51 1.05
CA ASP A 428 -9.07 1.77 0.46
C ASP A 428 -9.85 0.47 0.22
N HIS A 429 -9.15 -0.57 -0.24
CA HIS A 429 -9.75 -1.83 -0.70
C HIS A 429 -9.58 -3.00 0.28
N GLY A 430 -8.94 -2.76 1.42
CA GLY A 430 -8.77 -3.77 2.46
C GLY A 430 -9.89 -3.77 3.50
N THR A 431 -9.70 -4.56 4.55
CA THR A 431 -10.64 -4.64 5.67
C THR A 431 -10.49 -3.45 6.64
N TYR A 432 -10.74 -2.23 6.15
CA TYR A 432 -10.59 -0.99 6.92
C TYR A 432 -11.37 -1.07 8.25
N PRO A 433 -10.83 -0.59 9.39
CA PRO A 433 -9.54 0.10 9.57
C PRO A 433 -8.35 -0.84 9.82
N PHE A 434 -8.54 -2.16 9.73
CA PHE A 434 -7.50 -3.16 9.99
C PHE A 434 -6.62 -3.39 8.76
N VAL A 435 -5.98 -2.32 8.29
CA VAL A 435 -5.26 -2.23 7.03
C VAL A 435 -3.94 -1.50 7.22
N THR A 436 -3.08 -1.50 6.19
CA THR A 436 -1.93 -0.59 6.15
C THR A 436 -2.35 0.78 5.60
N SER A 437 -1.46 1.76 5.68
CA SER A 437 -1.74 3.15 5.27
C SER A 437 -1.30 3.46 3.83
N SER A 438 -1.17 2.43 3.00
CA SER A 438 -0.69 2.53 1.63
C SER A 438 -1.54 1.69 0.69
N SER A 439 -1.55 2.05 -0.60
CA SER A 439 -2.18 1.25 -1.64
C SER A 439 -1.32 0.04 -1.99
N ALA A 440 -1.77 -1.16 -1.59
CA ALA A 440 -1.13 -2.45 -1.86
C ALA A 440 -1.69 -3.13 -3.13
N THR A 441 -2.62 -2.46 -3.80
CA THR A 441 -3.18 -2.85 -5.09
C THR A 441 -2.27 -2.49 -6.28
N ALA A 442 -2.57 -3.05 -7.45
CA ALA A 442 -1.85 -2.79 -8.70
C ALA A 442 -1.90 -1.31 -9.11
N GLY A 443 -2.98 -0.58 -8.80
CA GLY A 443 -3.04 0.87 -8.99
C GLY A 443 -1.98 1.63 -8.20
N GLY A 444 -1.59 1.09 -7.04
CA GLY A 444 -0.47 1.60 -6.23
C GLY A 444 0.87 1.55 -6.97
N ALA A 445 1.07 0.61 -7.89
CA ALA A 445 2.29 0.53 -8.68
C ALA A 445 2.47 1.77 -9.56
N SER A 446 1.38 2.28 -10.15
CA SER A 446 1.43 3.51 -10.96
C SER A 446 1.77 4.73 -10.09
N THR A 447 0.99 4.97 -9.04
CA THR A 447 1.15 6.17 -8.19
C THR A 447 2.45 6.14 -7.37
N GLY A 448 2.93 4.94 -7.02
CA GLY A 448 4.11 4.72 -6.19
C GLY A 448 5.44 4.63 -6.93
N SER A 449 5.43 4.53 -8.26
CA SER A 449 6.65 4.49 -9.08
C SER A 449 6.78 5.66 -10.07
N GLY A 450 5.68 6.36 -10.38
CA GLY A 450 5.64 7.40 -11.40
C GLY A 450 5.48 6.86 -12.83
N VAL A 451 5.10 5.58 -12.97
CA VAL A 451 4.82 4.93 -14.25
C VAL A 451 3.32 5.01 -14.56
N GLY A 452 2.97 5.32 -15.81
CA GLY A 452 1.57 5.41 -16.23
C GLY A 452 0.86 4.05 -16.20
N PRO A 453 -0.44 3.99 -15.87
CA PRO A 453 -1.17 2.72 -15.74
C PRO A 453 -1.26 1.92 -17.03
N ASN A 454 -1.18 2.57 -18.20
CA ASN A 454 -1.16 1.94 -19.52
C ASN A 454 0.20 1.30 -19.89
N ARG A 455 1.13 1.22 -18.94
CA ARG A 455 2.43 0.56 -19.05
C ARG A 455 2.57 -0.62 -18.08
N LEU A 456 1.47 -1.00 -17.41
CA LEU A 456 1.40 -2.17 -16.56
C LEU A 456 0.69 -3.25 -17.38
N ASP A 457 1.46 -4.18 -17.93
CA ASP A 457 0.99 -5.13 -18.96
C ASP A 457 0.50 -6.44 -18.34
N ARG A 458 1.13 -6.88 -17.24
CA ARG A 458 0.71 -8.08 -16.49
C ARG A 458 0.57 -7.78 -15.02
N ILE A 459 -0.50 -8.30 -14.43
CA ILE A 459 -0.76 -8.19 -13.00
C ILE A 459 -0.80 -9.61 -12.44
N VAL A 460 0.26 -9.97 -11.71
CA VAL A 460 0.46 -11.28 -11.10
C VAL A 460 -0.03 -11.23 -9.65
N GLY A 461 -1.10 -11.97 -9.38
CA GLY A 461 -1.69 -12.13 -8.05
C GLY A 461 -1.12 -13.34 -7.33
N ILE A 462 -0.57 -13.13 -6.14
CA ILE A 462 -0.04 -14.21 -5.32
C ILE A 462 -1.10 -14.61 -4.29
N VAL A 463 -1.54 -15.86 -4.38
CA VAL A 463 -2.59 -16.42 -3.53
C VAL A 463 -2.10 -17.73 -2.92
N LYS A 464 -2.33 -17.92 -1.63
CA LYS A 464 -1.98 -19.17 -0.97
C LYS A 464 -3.17 -20.15 -1.03
N ALA A 465 -2.90 -21.45 -1.06
CA ALA A 465 -3.92 -22.51 -1.06
C ALA A 465 -4.82 -22.54 0.20
N TYR A 466 -4.50 -21.71 1.18
CA TYR A 466 -5.28 -21.42 2.38
C TYR A 466 -5.03 -19.95 2.75
N THR A 467 -5.76 -19.41 3.72
CA THR A 467 -5.64 -18.01 4.10
C THR A 467 -4.86 -17.84 5.39
N THR A 468 -4.16 -16.73 5.51
CA THR A 468 -3.44 -16.32 6.70
C THR A 468 -3.62 -14.83 6.93
N ARG A 469 -3.61 -14.43 8.20
CA ARG A 469 -3.68 -13.02 8.58
C ARG A 469 -2.74 -12.71 9.73
N VAL A 470 -2.01 -11.61 9.57
CA VAL A 470 -1.21 -10.99 10.63
C VAL A 470 -2.00 -9.85 11.25
N GLY A 471 -2.10 -9.84 12.58
CA GLY A 471 -2.78 -8.77 13.32
C GLY A 471 -4.30 -8.97 13.48
N SER A 472 -4.95 -7.91 13.94
CA SER A 472 -6.38 -7.88 14.24
C SER A 472 -7.24 -7.74 12.98
N GLY A 473 -8.56 -7.84 13.14
CA GLY A 473 -9.54 -7.59 12.09
C GLY A 473 -10.31 -8.83 11.64
N PRO A 474 -11.39 -8.65 10.86
CA PRO A 474 -12.29 -9.73 10.46
C PRO A 474 -11.57 -10.78 9.62
N PHE A 475 -11.88 -12.05 9.86
CA PHE A 475 -11.33 -13.18 9.13
C PHE A 475 -12.38 -14.30 9.09
N PRO A 476 -13.31 -14.26 8.13
CA PRO A 476 -14.48 -15.16 8.13
C PRO A 476 -14.11 -16.64 8.15
N THR A 477 -13.03 -17.03 7.44
CA THR A 477 -12.59 -18.43 7.34
C THR A 477 -11.60 -18.86 8.43
N GLU A 478 -11.41 -18.06 9.48
CA GLU A 478 -10.46 -18.37 10.55
C GLU A 478 -10.81 -19.67 11.30
N LEU A 479 -9.77 -20.44 11.60
CA LEU A 479 -9.87 -21.70 12.32
C LEU A 479 -9.42 -21.56 13.77
N PHE A 480 -10.30 -21.97 14.68
CA PHE A 480 -10.07 -21.98 16.13
C PHE A 480 -9.94 -23.40 16.70
N ASP A 481 -9.97 -24.41 15.84
CA ASP A 481 -9.93 -25.83 16.20
C ASP A 481 -8.55 -26.46 15.96
N ASP A 482 -8.46 -27.78 16.16
CA ASP A 482 -7.24 -28.55 15.93
C ASP A 482 -6.74 -28.48 14.48
N LYS A 483 -7.63 -28.24 13.51
CA LYS A 483 -7.26 -28.05 12.10
C LYS A 483 -6.52 -26.74 11.90
N GLY A 484 -6.92 -25.67 12.60
CA GLY A 484 -6.18 -24.41 12.63
C GLY A 484 -4.76 -24.59 13.17
N GLU A 485 -4.58 -25.29 14.27
CA GLU A 485 -3.24 -25.54 14.84
C GLU A 485 -2.39 -26.45 13.93
N TRP A 486 -3.00 -27.47 13.33
CA TRP A 486 -2.36 -28.33 12.34
C TRP A 486 -1.87 -27.53 11.13
N LEU A 487 -2.72 -26.68 10.56
CA LEU A 487 -2.41 -25.89 9.37
C LEU A 487 -1.29 -24.88 9.66
N ARG A 488 -1.34 -24.23 10.84
CA ARG A 488 -0.32 -23.29 11.29
C ARG A 488 1.05 -23.96 11.42
N LYS A 489 1.12 -25.11 12.08
CA LYS A 489 2.36 -25.88 12.26
C LYS A 489 2.92 -26.35 10.92
N ARG A 490 2.07 -26.97 10.10
CA ARG A 490 2.48 -27.53 8.81
C ARG A 490 2.93 -26.46 7.82
N GLY A 491 2.22 -25.34 7.78
CA GLY A 491 2.54 -24.21 6.93
C GLY A 491 3.70 -23.33 7.42
N PHE A 492 4.28 -23.63 8.59
CA PHE A 492 5.26 -22.77 9.27
C PHE A 492 4.78 -21.32 9.42
N GLU A 493 3.52 -21.14 9.82
CA GLU A 493 2.85 -19.83 9.85
C GLU A 493 3.15 -19.05 11.14
N PHE A 494 4.42 -18.68 11.28
CA PHE A 494 4.96 -17.88 12.38
C PHE A 494 5.71 -16.66 11.83
N GLY A 495 5.68 -15.55 12.56
CA GLY A 495 6.46 -14.36 12.22
C GLY A 495 7.96 -14.68 12.20
N THR A 496 8.65 -14.33 11.11
CA THR A 496 10.08 -14.64 10.93
C THR A 496 10.97 -13.96 11.98
N THR A 497 10.63 -12.73 12.36
CA THR A 497 11.38 -11.96 13.37
C THR A 497 10.82 -12.17 14.79
N THR A 498 9.50 -12.21 14.93
CA THR A 498 8.83 -12.17 16.24
C THR A 498 8.43 -13.55 16.77
N GLY A 499 8.43 -14.59 15.94
CA GLY A 499 7.92 -15.91 16.27
C GLY A 499 6.39 -15.97 16.50
N ARG A 500 5.68 -14.85 16.37
CA ARG A 500 4.24 -14.77 16.68
C ARG A 500 3.44 -15.69 15.75
N PRO A 501 2.54 -16.54 16.27
CA PRO A 501 1.68 -17.37 15.44
C PRO A 501 0.75 -16.49 14.60
N ARG A 502 0.61 -16.83 13.32
CA ARG A 502 -0.35 -16.20 12.43
C ARG A 502 -1.71 -16.86 12.60
N ARG A 503 -2.76 -16.08 12.35
CA ARG A 503 -4.12 -16.59 12.22
C ARG A 503 -4.20 -17.32 10.90
N VAL A 504 -4.88 -18.47 10.86
CA VAL A 504 -4.97 -19.31 9.66
C VAL A 504 -6.43 -19.66 9.40
N GLY A 505 -6.76 -19.85 8.13
CA GLY A 505 -8.10 -20.15 7.68
C GLY A 505 -8.09 -20.94 6.39
N TRP A 506 -9.25 -21.48 6.00
CA TRP A 506 -9.40 -22.15 4.71
C TRP A 506 -9.33 -21.16 3.54
N TYR A 507 -9.20 -21.68 2.32
CA TYR A 507 -9.22 -20.86 1.12
C TYR A 507 -10.54 -20.07 1.03
N ASP A 508 -10.43 -18.82 0.62
CA ASP A 508 -11.55 -17.89 0.52
C ASP A 508 -11.66 -17.38 -0.92
N ALA A 509 -12.65 -17.91 -1.63
CA ALA A 509 -12.89 -17.56 -3.03
C ALA A 509 -13.52 -16.16 -3.20
N PRO A 510 -14.48 -15.71 -2.37
CA PRO A 510 -14.97 -14.33 -2.41
C PRO A 510 -13.87 -13.27 -2.35
N ILE A 511 -12.91 -13.36 -1.42
CA ILE A 511 -11.80 -12.38 -1.38
C ILE A 511 -10.89 -12.48 -2.60
N THR A 512 -10.70 -13.69 -3.15
CA THR A 512 -9.86 -13.88 -4.33
C THR A 512 -10.50 -13.29 -5.57
N ARG A 513 -11.81 -13.46 -5.77
CA ARG A 513 -12.56 -12.77 -6.83
C ARG A 513 -12.53 -11.26 -6.67
N TYR A 514 -12.74 -10.79 -5.45
CA TYR A 514 -12.66 -9.37 -5.12
C TYR A 514 -11.30 -8.79 -5.52
N ALA A 515 -10.20 -9.40 -5.07
CA ALA A 515 -8.86 -8.95 -5.37
C ALA A 515 -8.52 -9.07 -6.87
N THR A 516 -9.01 -10.11 -7.54
CA THR A 516 -8.89 -10.28 -9.00
C THR A 516 -9.51 -9.11 -9.74
N ARG A 517 -10.73 -8.73 -9.38
CA ARG A 517 -11.45 -7.59 -9.98
C ARG A 517 -10.76 -6.26 -9.70
N ILE A 518 -10.36 -5.99 -8.46
CA ILE A 518 -9.77 -4.70 -8.06
C ILE A 518 -8.41 -4.46 -8.72
N ASN A 519 -7.59 -5.51 -8.85
CA ASN A 519 -6.25 -5.37 -9.42
C ASN A 519 -6.20 -5.59 -10.93
N GLY A 520 -7.25 -6.16 -11.54
CA GLY A 520 -7.20 -6.62 -12.93
C GLY A 520 -6.17 -7.74 -13.11
N ILE A 521 -6.19 -8.74 -12.21
CA ILE A 521 -5.22 -9.83 -12.20
C ILE A 521 -5.30 -10.60 -13.53
N THR A 522 -4.16 -10.79 -14.18
CA THR A 522 -4.04 -11.56 -15.42
C THR A 522 -3.62 -13.01 -15.14
N ASP A 523 -2.87 -13.20 -14.06
CA ASP A 523 -2.23 -14.46 -13.71
C ASP A 523 -2.21 -14.65 -12.20
N LEU A 524 -2.67 -15.80 -11.73
CA LEU A 524 -2.51 -16.22 -10.33
C LEU A 524 -1.31 -17.14 -10.16
N VAL A 525 -0.57 -16.91 -9.09
CA VAL A 525 0.45 -17.83 -8.57
C VAL A 525 -0.10 -18.43 -7.28
N LEU A 526 -0.48 -19.71 -7.35
CA LEU A 526 -0.97 -20.45 -6.19
C LEU A 526 0.24 -20.96 -5.40
N THR A 527 0.38 -20.60 -4.13
CA THR A 527 1.49 -21.05 -3.27
C THR A 527 1.05 -22.03 -2.20
N LYS A 528 2.00 -22.85 -1.72
CA LYS A 528 1.83 -23.78 -0.61
C LYS A 528 0.73 -24.82 -0.80
N LEU A 529 0.58 -25.36 -2.02
CA LEU A 529 -0.39 -26.43 -2.28
C LEU A 529 -0.05 -27.71 -1.50
N ASP A 530 1.25 -27.99 -1.33
CA ASP A 530 1.81 -29.14 -0.61
C ASP A 530 1.41 -29.23 0.87
N ILE A 531 1.03 -28.09 1.46
CA ILE A 531 0.57 -28.03 2.84
C ILE A 531 -0.77 -28.75 3.02
N LEU A 532 -1.59 -28.84 1.97
CA LEU A 532 -2.90 -29.50 2.03
C LEU A 532 -2.82 -31.03 1.88
N THR A 533 -1.66 -31.59 1.48
CA THR A 533 -1.46 -33.04 1.39
C THR A 533 -1.80 -33.74 2.72
N GLY A 534 -2.52 -34.85 2.66
CA GLY A 534 -2.94 -35.63 3.83
C GLY A 534 -4.35 -35.34 4.31
N LEU A 535 -5.04 -34.33 3.76
CA LEU A 535 -6.46 -34.11 4.01
C LEU A 535 -7.31 -35.08 3.18
N GLU A 536 -8.40 -35.58 3.77
CA GLU A 536 -9.41 -36.37 3.04
C GLU A 536 -10.37 -35.47 2.24
N GLN A 537 -10.73 -34.34 2.82
CA GLN A 537 -11.54 -33.30 2.19
C GLN A 537 -10.97 -31.92 2.52
N ILE A 538 -11.04 -31.02 1.55
CA ILE A 538 -10.53 -29.66 1.64
C ILE A 538 -11.72 -28.69 1.57
N PRO A 539 -12.01 -27.97 2.66
CA PRO A 539 -13.05 -26.93 2.64
C PRO A 539 -12.57 -25.70 1.86
N VAL A 540 -13.45 -25.16 1.02
CA VAL A 540 -13.24 -23.91 0.29
C VAL A 540 -14.45 -23.01 0.51
N CYS A 541 -14.23 -21.80 1.03
CA CYS A 541 -15.30 -20.84 1.21
C CYS A 541 -15.68 -20.27 -0.15
N VAL A 542 -16.93 -20.52 -0.57
CA VAL A 542 -17.44 -20.12 -1.89
C VAL A 542 -18.33 -18.87 -1.83
N ALA A 543 -18.91 -18.61 -0.66
CA ALA A 543 -19.81 -17.51 -0.35
C ALA A 543 -19.84 -17.26 1.17
N TYR A 544 -20.53 -16.22 1.59
CA TYR A 544 -20.80 -15.94 3.00
C TYR A 544 -22.30 -15.99 3.29
N ASP A 545 -22.65 -16.34 4.52
CA ASP A 545 -23.96 -16.10 5.13
C ASP A 545 -23.81 -14.93 6.10
N VAL A 546 -24.62 -13.89 5.92
CA VAL A 546 -24.75 -12.77 6.87
C VAL A 546 -26.22 -12.69 7.25
N ASP A 547 -26.55 -13.00 8.50
CA ASP A 547 -27.91 -12.96 9.04
C ASP A 547 -28.95 -13.74 8.20
N GLY A 548 -28.55 -14.85 7.57
CA GLY A 548 -29.38 -15.70 6.73
C GLY A 548 -29.43 -15.29 5.25
N GLU A 549 -28.75 -14.21 4.87
CA GLU A 549 -28.60 -13.79 3.48
C GLU A 549 -27.26 -14.29 2.90
N ARG A 550 -27.33 -14.91 1.72
CA ARG A 550 -26.15 -15.41 1.02
C ARG A 550 -25.49 -14.30 0.20
N PHE A 551 -24.20 -14.09 0.42
CA PHE A 551 -23.33 -13.19 -0.34
C PHE A 551 -22.27 -13.99 -1.11
N ASP A 552 -22.33 -13.99 -2.44
CA ASP A 552 -21.30 -14.63 -3.27
C ASP A 552 -20.03 -13.76 -3.41
N GLU A 553 -20.05 -12.50 -2.95
CA GLU A 553 -18.92 -11.58 -3.00
C GLU A 553 -18.61 -11.06 -1.59
N VAL A 554 -17.46 -10.40 -1.43
CA VAL A 554 -17.15 -9.69 -0.18
C VAL A 554 -18.26 -8.65 0.07
N PRO A 555 -18.96 -8.71 1.22
CA PRO A 555 -19.98 -7.73 1.58
C PRO A 555 -19.40 -6.32 1.59
N VAL A 556 -20.17 -5.36 1.10
CA VAL A 556 -19.73 -3.95 1.02
C VAL A 556 -19.55 -3.35 2.41
N ASN A 557 -20.42 -3.71 3.36
CA ASN A 557 -20.36 -3.15 4.70
C ASN A 557 -19.35 -3.92 5.55
N GLN A 558 -18.54 -3.17 6.30
CA GLN A 558 -17.57 -3.72 7.23
C GLN A 558 -18.23 -4.61 8.29
N SER A 559 -19.40 -4.20 8.80
CA SER A 559 -20.16 -4.97 9.79
C SER A 559 -20.57 -6.33 9.22
N ASP A 560 -21.10 -6.35 8.01
CA ASP A 560 -21.53 -7.59 7.34
C ASP A 560 -20.35 -8.54 7.13
N PHE A 561 -19.20 -8.02 6.66
CA PHE A 561 -17.99 -8.84 6.53
C PHE A 561 -17.44 -9.33 7.88
N HIS A 562 -17.65 -8.58 8.96
CA HIS A 562 -17.25 -9.00 10.31
C HIS A 562 -18.13 -10.12 10.87
N HIS A 563 -19.41 -10.11 10.54
CA HIS A 563 -20.39 -11.13 10.97
C HIS A 563 -20.57 -12.27 9.96
N ALA A 564 -19.90 -12.18 8.82
CA ALA A 564 -19.94 -13.20 7.77
C ALA A 564 -19.51 -14.58 8.28
N THR A 565 -20.40 -15.54 8.11
CA THR A 565 -20.11 -16.96 8.31
C THR A 565 -19.78 -17.61 6.97
N PRO A 566 -18.65 -18.30 6.81
CA PRO A 566 -18.26 -18.89 5.53
C PRO A 566 -19.18 -20.05 5.15
N ILE A 567 -19.59 -20.08 3.88
CA ILE A 567 -20.28 -21.22 3.26
C ILE A 567 -19.23 -22.05 2.51
N PHE A 568 -18.99 -23.28 2.98
CA PHE A 568 -17.97 -24.16 2.43
C PHE A 568 -18.53 -25.14 1.40
N GLU A 569 -17.77 -25.34 0.32
CA GLU A 569 -17.81 -26.55 -0.50
C GLU A 569 -16.60 -27.42 -0.17
N TYR A 570 -16.75 -28.74 -0.31
CA TYR A 570 -15.75 -29.72 0.06
C TYR A 570 -15.20 -30.42 -1.17
N PHE A 571 -13.89 -30.29 -1.37
CA PHE A 571 -13.17 -30.93 -2.47
C PHE A 571 -12.44 -32.17 -1.97
N PRO A 572 -12.35 -33.26 -2.77
CA PRO A 572 -11.53 -34.41 -2.41
C PRO A 572 -10.07 -33.98 -2.18
N GLY A 573 -9.49 -34.40 -1.06
CA GLY A 573 -8.06 -34.21 -0.81
C GLY A 573 -7.21 -35.32 -1.42
N TRP A 574 -5.91 -35.29 -1.14
CA TRP A 574 -4.94 -36.25 -1.65
C TRP A 574 -3.93 -36.63 -0.56
N GLN A 575 -3.33 -37.82 -0.68
CA GLN A 575 -2.36 -38.34 0.28
C GLN A 575 -0.93 -38.34 -0.27
N ASP A 576 -0.78 -38.37 -1.60
CA ASP A 576 0.51 -38.42 -2.29
C ASP A 576 1.34 -37.15 -2.04
N ASP A 577 2.66 -37.32 -1.91
CA ASP A 577 3.61 -36.22 -1.86
C ASP A 577 3.74 -35.57 -3.25
N ILE A 578 3.42 -34.29 -3.33
CA ILE A 578 3.46 -33.51 -4.58
C ILE A 578 4.72 -32.65 -4.71
N SER A 579 5.65 -32.70 -3.74
CA SER A 579 6.81 -31.81 -3.71
C SER A 579 7.78 -31.98 -4.89
N GLY A 580 7.77 -33.17 -5.50
CA GLY A 580 8.52 -33.51 -6.71
C GLY A 580 7.85 -33.11 -8.02
N ALA A 581 6.58 -32.69 -8.03
CA ALA A 581 5.84 -32.39 -9.26
C ALA A 581 6.44 -31.18 -10.00
N ARG A 582 6.53 -31.26 -11.33
CA ARG A 582 7.07 -30.19 -12.21
C ARG A 582 6.16 -29.88 -13.40
N SER A 583 5.26 -30.80 -13.77
CA SER A 583 4.16 -30.60 -14.70
C SER A 583 2.81 -30.64 -13.97
N PHE A 584 1.74 -30.15 -14.62
CA PHE A 584 0.40 -30.19 -14.03
C PHE A 584 -0.12 -31.64 -13.94
N GLU A 585 0.26 -32.44 -14.93
CA GLU A 585 -0.07 -33.86 -15.05
C GLU A 585 0.63 -34.73 -13.98
N ASP A 586 1.73 -34.24 -13.39
CA ASP A 586 2.41 -34.91 -12.27
C ASP A 586 1.60 -34.87 -10.96
N LEU A 587 0.62 -33.96 -10.85
CA LEU A 587 -0.23 -33.85 -9.67
C LEU A 587 -1.27 -35.01 -9.63
N PRO A 588 -1.63 -35.50 -8.44
CA PRO A 588 -2.78 -36.38 -8.29
C PRO A 588 -4.05 -35.74 -8.84
N VAL A 589 -4.94 -36.56 -9.44
CA VAL A 589 -6.21 -36.07 -10.03
C VAL A 589 -7.01 -35.18 -9.06
N PRO A 590 -7.18 -35.51 -7.76
CA PRO A 590 -7.85 -34.61 -6.81
C PRO A 590 -7.18 -33.24 -6.65
N ALA A 591 -5.85 -33.18 -6.70
CA ALA A 591 -5.11 -31.92 -6.63
C ALA A 591 -5.27 -31.10 -7.91
N GLN A 592 -5.30 -31.75 -9.08
CA GLN A 592 -5.60 -31.09 -10.35
C GLN A 592 -7.02 -30.49 -10.33
N GLU A 593 -8.02 -31.27 -9.92
CA GLU A 593 -9.42 -30.85 -9.81
C GLU A 593 -9.57 -29.68 -8.83
N TYR A 594 -8.87 -29.72 -7.70
CA TYR A 594 -8.84 -28.63 -6.73
C TYR A 594 -8.30 -27.33 -7.35
N VAL A 595 -7.16 -27.39 -8.05
CA VAL A 595 -6.58 -26.20 -8.72
C VAL A 595 -7.52 -25.65 -9.78
N LEU A 596 -8.12 -26.50 -10.61
CA LEU A 596 -9.07 -26.07 -11.65
C LEU A 596 -10.34 -25.45 -11.05
N ALA A 597 -10.82 -25.96 -9.91
CA ALA A 597 -11.94 -25.37 -9.19
C ALA A 597 -11.58 -23.98 -8.66
N LEU A 598 -10.42 -23.81 -8.04
CA LEU A 598 -9.95 -22.50 -7.56
C LEU A 598 -9.78 -21.50 -8.72
N GLU A 599 -9.23 -21.94 -9.85
CA GLU A 599 -9.11 -21.14 -11.09
C GLU A 599 -10.48 -20.64 -11.57
N ALA A 600 -11.45 -21.55 -11.68
CA ALA A 600 -12.81 -21.20 -12.09
C ALA A 600 -13.48 -20.23 -11.11
N MET A 601 -13.32 -20.47 -9.80
CA MET A 601 -13.88 -19.62 -8.75
C MET A 601 -13.24 -18.24 -8.69
N SER A 602 -11.95 -18.13 -9.02
CA SER A 602 -11.20 -16.87 -8.99
C SER A 602 -11.50 -15.98 -10.21
N GLY A 603 -11.99 -16.58 -11.30
CA GLY A 603 -12.24 -15.87 -12.56
C GLY A 603 -10.97 -15.48 -13.30
N THR A 604 -9.83 -16.11 -12.99
CA THR A 604 -8.52 -15.85 -13.61
C THR A 604 -7.67 -17.11 -13.56
N ARG A 605 -6.86 -17.30 -14.59
CA ARG A 605 -5.99 -18.49 -14.73
C ARG A 605 -4.94 -18.57 -13.63
N ILE A 606 -4.64 -19.79 -13.18
CA ILE A 606 -3.52 -20.12 -12.30
C ILE A 606 -2.34 -20.53 -13.19
N SER A 607 -1.40 -19.60 -13.36
CA SER A 607 -0.25 -19.76 -14.26
C SER A 607 0.91 -20.49 -13.60
N VAL A 608 1.04 -20.40 -12.28
CA VAL A 608 2.09 -21.08 -11.52
C VAL A 608 1.52 -21.70 -10.24
N ILE A 609 2.00 -22.89 -9.89
CA ILE A 609 1.61 -23.62 -8.68
C ILE A 609 2.86 -23.96 -7.88
N GLY A 610 2.95 -23.50 -6.64
CA GLY A 610 4.01 -23.84 -5.70
C GLY A 610 3.67 -25.13 -4.95
N VAL A 611 4.55 -26.13 -5.10
CA VAL A 611 4.43 -27.46 -4.48
C VAL A 611 5.50 -27.68 -3.40
N GLY A 612 6.15 -26.62 -2.92
CA GLY A 612 7.11 -26.71 -1.84
C GLY A 612 7.82 -25.38 -1.56
N PRO A 613 8.68 -25.34 -0.53
CA PRO A 613 9.39 -24.14 -0.13
C PRO A 613 10.58 -23.80 -1.03
N ALA A 614 11.16 -24.78 -1.73
CA ALA A 614 12.30 -24.56 -2.62
C ALA A 614 11.90 -23.68 -3.83
N ARG A 615 12.87 -22.94 -4.37
CA ARG A 615 12.67 -22.02 -5.51
C ARG A 615 12.15 -22.75 -6.75
N ASP A 616 12.71 -23.93 -7.04
CA ASP A 616 12.37 -24.79 -8.18
C ASP A 616 11.15 -25.70 -7.92
N ALA A 617 10.63 -25.74 -6.69
CA ALA A 617 9.43 -26.52 -6.34
C ALA A 617 8.16 -25.79 -6.81
N VAL A 618 8.04 -25.65 -8.13
CA VAL A 618 6.93 -25.01 -8.83
C VAL A 618 6.56 -25.79 -10.08
N ILE A 619 5.29 -25.68 -10.46
CA ILE A 619 4.76 -26.09 -11.76
C ILE A 619 4.39 -24.81 -12.52
N VAL A 620 4.92 -24.65 -13.73
CA VAL A 620 4.59 -23.51 -14.61
C VAL A 620 3.63 -24.01 -15.68
N ARG A 621 2.37 -23.55 -15.64
CA ARG A 621 1.34 -23.84 -16.65
C ARG A 621 1.35 -22.82 -17.78
N HIS A 622 1.59 -21.55 -17.43
CA HIS A 622 1.72 -20.44 -18.37
C HIS A 622 2.88 -19.55 -17.94
N ASP A 623 3.74 -19.14 -18.86
CA ASP A 623 4.85 -18.25 -18.54
C ASP A 623 4.34 -16.85 -18.17
N LEU A 624 4.99 -16.26 -17.17
CA LEU A 624 4.70 -14.91 -16.68
C LEU A 624 5.40 -13.84 -17.51
N VAL A 625 6.37 -14.22 -18.34
CA VAL A 625 7.01 -13.37 -19.35
C VAL A 625 6.76 -14.00 -20.72
N ASP A 626 6.37 -13.19 -21.71
CA ASP A 626 6.16 -13.67 -23.09
C ASP A 626 7.45 -13.97 -23.83
#